data_AF-A0A9P6IE75-F1
#
_entry.id   AF-A0A9P6IE75-F1
#
_cell.length_a   1.000
_cell.length_b   1.000
_cell.length_c   1.000
_cell.angle_alpha   90.00
_cell.angle_beta   90.00
_cell.angle_gamma   90.00
#
_symmetry.space_group_name_H-M   'P 1'
#
loop_
_entity.id
_entity.type
_entity.pdbx_description
1 polymer ?
#
loop_
_entity_poly.entity_id
_entity_poly.type
_entity_poly.pdbx_seq_one_letter_code
_entity_poly.pdbx_strand_id
1 'polypeptide(L)'
;MKVQTLLSALLPAFAMAAPSADKRAAKPPAFFLAGDSTTAVQSEGGGGWGNGFLGFLKKPAFGTNYGRNGRTTVDYVSGGYWATVKKAVQDNVKDFDVYVTIQFGHNDQKPEKGISLDQYQTNLGNLAKEIKALGATPILVTPLTRRSFSNGVVTNNLSNERERTIAAATATGTTYIDLNLNSRKFVQAIGETKAHSYNLKDGDNTHLNAEGSKVFGRLVADLLLQKKTNLAEWFNADKALSDEIWKAINSSTV
;
A
#
# COMPACT_ATOMS: atom_id res chain seq x y z
N MET A 1 -28.01 -36.10 -67.54
CA MET A 1 -27.45 -35.37 -66.38
C MET A 1 -26.60 -34.23 -66.90
N LYS A 2 -27.04 -32.97 -66.76
CA LYS A 2 -26.23 -31.77 -67.06
C LYS A 2 -25.69 -31.24 -65.74
N VAL A 3 -24.37 -31.19 -65.57
CA VAL A 3 -23.72 -30.59 -64.41
C VAL A 3 -23.34 -29.16 -64.78
N GLN A 4 -23.93 -28.19 -64.09
CA GLN A 4 -23.63 -26.77 -64.21
C GLN A 4 -22.48 -26.43 -63.27
N THR A 5 -21.37 -25.93 -63.81
CA THR A 5 -20.20 -25.48 -63.05
C THR A 5 -20.41 -24.02 -62.61
N LEU A 6 -20.52 -23.78 -61.32
CA LEU A 6 -20.52 -22.43 -60.72
C LEU A 6 -19.07 -21.96 -60.53
N LEU A 7 -18.68 -20.87 -61.20
CA LEU A 7 -17.44 -20.15 -60.89
C LEU A 7 -17.69 -19.23 -59.69
N SER A 8 -16.99 -19.48 -58.58
CA SER A 8 -16.91 -18.55 -57.45
C SER A 8 -15.76 -17.58 -57.66
N ALA A 9 -16.07 -16.29 -57.83
CA ALA A 9 -15.07 -15.23 -57.87
C ALA A 9 -14.62 -14.89 -56.44
N LEU A 10 -13.33 -15.12 -56.12
CA LEU A 10 -12.71 -14.60 -54.90
C LEU A 10 -12.33 -13.12 -55.11
N LEU A 11 -12.93 -12.24 -54.31
CA LEU A 11 -12.46 -10.86 -54.14
C LEU A 11 -11.33 -10.83 -53.08
N PRO A 12 -10.23 -10.11 -53.31
CA PRO A 12 -9.17 -9.98 -52.32
C PRO A 12 -9.62 -9.05 -51.18
N ALA A 13 -9.66 -9.56 -49.96
CA ALA A 13 -9.90 -8.77 -48.76
C ALA A 13 -8.63 -7.96 -48.42
N PHE A 14 -8.68 -6.64 -48.62
CA PHE A 14 -7.67 -5.74 -48.08
C PHE A 14 -7.86 -5.60 -46.57
N ALA A 15 -6.99 -6.24 -45.79
CA ALA A 15 -6.91 -6.01 -44.36
C ALA A 15 -6.29 -4.62 -44.11
N MET A 16 -7.10 -3.65 -43.68
CA MET A 16 -6.57 -2.40 -43.13
C MET A 16 -5.94 -2.68 -41.76
N ALA A 17 -4.62 -2.50 -41.66
CA ALA A 17 -3.93 -2.50 -40.38
C ALA A 17 -4.38 -1.28 -39.57
N ALA A 18 -4.99 -1.51 -38.40
CA ALA A 18 -5.29 -0.45 -37.46
C ALA A 18 -3.98 0.22 -37.00
N PRO A 19 -3.95 1.56 -36.83
CA PRO A 19 -2.77 2.24 -36.32
C PRO A 19 -2.41 1.66 -34.94
N SER A 20 -1.17 1.22 -34.80
CA SER A 20 -0.63 0.79 -33.51
C SER A 20 -0.73 1.96 -32.56
N ALA A 21 -1.49 1.80 -31.48
CA ALA A 21 -1.53 2.79 -30.41
C ALA A 21 -0.09 2.97 -29.90
N ASP A 22 0.50 4.13 -30.16
CA ASP A 22 1.80 4.50 -29.60
C ASP A 22 1.72 4.29 -28.09
N LYS A 23 2.47 3.31 -27.58
CA LYS A 23 2.65 3.10 -26.15
C LYS A 23 3.40 4.32 -25.63
N ARG A 24 2.65 5.34 -25.19
CA ARG A 24 3.20 6.48 -24.46
C ARG A 24 4.15 5.93 -23.40
N ALA A 25 5.40 6.39 -23.40
CA ALA A 25 6.38 6.00 -22.40
C ALA A 25 5.78 6.22 -21.00
N ALA A 26 5.83 5.19 -20.15
CA ALA A 26 5.31 5.26 -18.79
C ALA A 26 6.00 6.40 -18.04
N LYS A 27 5.23 7.24 -17.35
CA LYS A 27 5.81 8.30 -16.52
C LYS A 27 6.46 7.64 -15.30
N PRO A 28 7.54 8.21 -14.75
CA PRO A 28 8.04 7.75 -13.46
C PRO A 28 6.97 7.88 -12.38
N PRO A 29 6.94 6.98 -11.38
CA PRO A 29 5.97 7.06 -10.31
C PRO A 29 6.35 8.09 -9.25
N ALA A 30 5.34 8.76 -8.69
CA ALA A 30 5.47 9.59 -7.49
C ALA A 30 4.60 9.01 -6.37
N PHE A 31 5.17 8.75 -5.19
CA PHE A 31 4.46 8.17 -4.05
C PHE A 31 4.19 9.19 -2.96
N PHE A 32 2.93 9.33 -2.53
CA PHE A 32 2.56 10.15 -1.37
C PHE A 32 1.93 9.26 -0.30
N LEU A 33 2.57 9.19 0.87
CA LEU A 33 2.18 8.25 1.90
C LEU A 33 1.32 8.93 2.97
N ALA A 34 0.02 8.63 3.00
CA ALA A 34 -0.90 9.12 4.02
C ALA A 34 -1.14 8.04 5.08
N GLY A 35 -1.05 8.42 6.37
CA GLY A 35 -1.32 7.49 7.45
C GLY A 35 -1.05 8.03 8.84
N ASP A 36 -1.15 7.13 9.83
CA ASP A 36 -0.88 7.41 11.24
C ASP A 36 0.64 7.33 11.60
N SER A 37 0.97 7.19 12.89
CA SER A 37 2.36 7.07 13.38
C SER A 37 3.12 5.87 12.83
N THR A 38 2.43 4.84 12.35
CA THR A 38 3.05 3.64 11.76
C THR A 38 3.34 3.79 10.26
N THR A 39 2.94 4.92 9.67
CA THR A 39 3.43 5.39 8.36
C THR A 39 4.46 6.52 8.51
N ALA A 40 4.30 7.35 9.54
CA ALA A 40 5.08 8.57 9.76
C ALA A 40 6.61 8.37 9.83
N VAL A 41 7.31 9.50 9.65
CA VAL A 41 8.76 9.58 9.86
C VAL A 41 9.12 9.25 11.31
N GLN A 42 10.38 8.88 11.53
CA GLN A 42 10.90 8.63 12.87
C GLN A 42 10.84 9.90 13.71
N SER A 43 10.26 9.79 14.91
CA SER A 43 10.15 10.87 15.90
C SER A 43 9.86 10.28 17.28
N GLU A 44 9.81 11.11 18.31
CA GLU A 44 9.19 10.66 19.57
C GLU A 44 7.72 10.30 19.32
N GLY A 45 7.31 9.09 19.72
CA GLY A 45 5.96 8.55 19.50
C GLY A 45 5.57 8.34 18.03
N GLY A 46 6.54 8.27 17.11
CA GLY A 46 6.32 8.05 15.68
C GLY A 46 7.45 7.25 15.06
N GLY A 47 7.11 6.24 14.25
CA GLY A 47 8.09 5.33 13.70
C GLY A 47 7.40 4.34 12.78
N GLY A 48 7.35 4.67 11.50
CA GLY A 48 6.59 3.92 10.51
C GLY A 48 7.42 3.26 9.44
N TRP A 49 6.75 2.48 8.59
CA TRP A 49 7.36 1.84 7.42
C TRP A 49 7.64 2.84 6.27
N GLY A 50 7.04 4.03 6.31
CA GLY A 50 6.96 4.94 5.16
C GLY A 50 8.33 5.36 4.59
N ASN A 51 9.26 5.81 5.44
CA ASN A 51 10.60 6.19 4.96
C ASN A 51 11.42 4.99 4.50
N GLY A 52 11.26 3.82 5.14
CA GLY A 52 11.88 2.59 4.66
C GLY A 52 11.39 2.19 3.27
N PHE A 53 10.09 2.32 2.99
CA PHE A 53 9.54 2.12 1.64
C PHE A 53 10.12 3.11 0.63
N LEU A 54 10.12 4.41 0.94
CA LEU A 54 10.66 5.45 0.05
C LEU A 54 12.16 5.28 -0.21
N GLY A 55 12.91 4.73 0.75
CA GLY A 55 14.35 4.46 0.60
C GLY A 55 14.68 3.45 -0.50
N PHE A 56 13.71 2.65 -0.96
CA PHE A 56 13.90 1.73 -2.08
C PHE A 56 13.64 2.38 -3.45
N LEU A 57 13.11 3.60 -3.54
CA LEU A 57 12.81 4.23 -4.84
C LEU A 57 14.09 4.60 -5.61
N LYS A 58 14.05 4.41 -6.92
CA LYS A 58 15.08 4.83 -7.87
C LYS A 58 14.61 6.05 -8.65
N LYS A 59 15.45 7.08 -8.73
CA LYS A 59 15.20 8.22 -9.62
C LYS A 59 15.00 7.75 -11.07
N PRO A 60 14.15 8.42 -11.87
CA PRO A 60 13.34 9.60 -11.52
C PRO A 60 12.11 9.38 -10.62
N ALA A 61 11.81 8.16 -10.15
CA ALA A 61 10.76 7.99 -9.14
C ALA A 61 11.14 8.68 -7.83
N PHE A 62 10.12 9.18 -7.13
CA PHE A 62 10.29 9.82 -5.82
C PHE A 62 9.07 9.62 -4.95
N GLY A 63 9.15 10.06 -3.70
CA GLY A 63 7.96 10.17 -2.88
C GLY A 63 8.16 11.01 -1.62
N THR A 64 7.03 11.31 -0.99
CA THR A 64 6.97 12.11 0.24
C THR A 64 6.14 11.38 1.28
N ASN A 65 6.68 11.27 2.49
CA ASN A 65 5.97 10.70 3.62
C ASN A 65 5.13 11.78 4.30
N TYR A 66 3.81 11.66 4.21
CA TYR A 66 2.84 12.54 4.87
C TYR A 66 2.21 11.90 6.13
N GLY A 67 2.73 10.76 6.61
CA GLY A 67 2.24 10.14 7.84
C GLY A 67 2.31 11.08 9.04
N ARG A 68 1.30 11.03 9.92
CA ARG A 68 1.17 11.90 11.08
C ARG A 68 0.82 11.12 12.34
N ASN A 69 1.58 11.33 13.41
CA ASN A 69 1.49 10.51 14.62
C ASN A 69 0.13 10.57 15.30
N GLY A 70 -0.45 9.45 15.73
CA GLY A 70 -1.68 9.52 16.54
C GLY A 70 -2.94 10.00 15.81
N ARG A 71 -2.88 10.20 14.48
CA ARG A 71 -4.04 10.65 13.69
C ARG A 71 -4.96 9.47 13.40
N THR A 72 -6.26 9.73 13.48
CA THR A 72 -7.33 8.88 12.93
C THR A 72 -7.62 9.34 11.49
N THR A 73 -8.45 8.58 10.76
CA THR A 73 -9.01 9.04 9.48
C THR A 73 -9.74 10.39 9.60
N VAL A 74 -10.41 10.66 10.73
CA VAL A 74 -11.13 11.91 11.00
C VAL A 74 -10.15 13.07 11.28
N ASP A 75 -9.24 12.89 12.25
CA ASP A 75 -8.28 13.92 12.69
C ASP A 75 -7.30 14.29 11.56
N TYR A 76 -6.99 13.34 10.67
CA TYR A 76 -6.12 13.58 9.53
C TYR A 76 -6.77 14.52 8.50
N VAL A 77 -8.08 14.41 8.31
CA VAL A 77 -8.85 15.29 7.41
C VAL A 77 -9.12 16.63 8.07
N SER A 78 -9.68 16.64 9.29
CA SER A 78 -10.04 17.88 9.99
C SER A 78 -8.82 18.74 10.33
N GLY A 79 -7.66 18.12 10.55
CA GLY A 79 -6.39 18.81 10.78
C GLY A 79 -5.70 19.35 9.52
N GLY A 80 -6.31 19.25 8.33
CA GLY A 80 -5.76 19.79 7.08
C GLY A 80 -4.63 18.97 6.43
N TYR A 81 -4.21 17.87 7.04
CA TYR A 81 -3.14 17.01 6.49
C TYR A 81 -3.56 16.37 5.16
N TRP A 82 -4.83 15.98 5.04
CA TRP A 82 -5.36 15.46 3.78
C TRP A 82 -5.32 16.48 2.64
N ALA A 83 -5.59 17.76 2.92
CA ALA A 83 -5.48 18.81 1.93
C ALA A 83 -4.05 18.94 1.37
N THR A 84 -3.03 18.72 2.22
CA THR A 84 -1.62 18.72 1.80
C THR A 84 -1.31 17.57 0.84
N VAL A 85 -1.83 16.36 1.12
CA VAL A 85 -1.68 15.19 0.22
C VAL A 85 -2.35 15.46 -1.13
N LYS A 86 -3.58 15.98 -1.12
CA LYS A 86 -4.31 16.31 -2.35
C LYS A 86 -3.59 17.36 -3.19
N LYS A 87 -3.01 18.38 -2.55
CA LYS A 87 -2.19 19.38 -3.24
C LYS A 87 -0.97 18.73 -3.90
N ALA A 88 -0.25 17.86 -3.17
CA ALA A 88 0.90 17.15 -3.74
C ALA A 88 0.51 16.30 -4.96
N VAL A 89 -0.65 15.64 -4.91
CA VAL A 89 -1.21 14.91 -6.07
C VAL A 89 -1.43 15.85 -7.25
N GLN A 90 -2.17 16.94 -7.06
CA GLN A 90 -2.46 17.92 -8.11
C GLN A 90 -1.21 18.49 -8.75
N ASP A 91 -0.20 18.80 -7.94
CA ASP A 91 1.07 19.38 -8.40
C ASP A 91 1.90 18.40 -9.25
N ASN A 92 1.62 17.08 -9.22
CA ASN A 92 2.49 16.05 -9.82
C ASN A 92 1.82 15.15 -10.87
N VAL A 93 0.49 15.02 -10.90
CA VAL A 93 -0.22 14.13 -11.87
C VAL A 93 0.03 14.47 -13.34
N LYS A 94 0.45 15.71 -13.63
CA LYS A 94 0.83 16.12 -14.99
C LYS A 94 2.07 15.39 -15.48
N ASP A 95 3.06 15.19 -14.62
CA ASP A 95 4.41 14.74 -15.01
C ASP A 95 4.77 13.35 -14.49
N PHE A 96 4.00 12.83 -13.51
CA PHE A 96 4.23 11.53 -12.87
C PHE A 96 2.98 10.64 -12.89
N ASP A 97 3.20 9.32 -12.80
CA ASP A 97 2.15 8.38 -12.41
C ASP A 97 2.04 8.42 -10.87
N VAL A 98 1.06 9.16 -10.35
CA VAL A 98 0.96 9.41 -8.91
C VAL A 98 0.22 8.28 -8.20
N TYR A 99 0.83 7.78 -7.12
CA TYR A 99 0.27 6.79 -6.21
C TYR A 99 0.13 7.38 -4.80
N VAL A 100 -1.00 7.12 -4.15
CA VAL A 100 -1.20 7.51 -2.74
C VAL A 100 -1.49 6.28 -1.91
N THR A 101 -0.57 5.90 -1.02
CA THR A 101 -0.85 4.85 -0.04
C THR A 101 -1.63 5.45 1.12
N ILE A 102 -2.67 4.76 1.59
CA ILE A 102 -3.52 5.24 2.68
C ILE A 102 -3.58 4.13 3.74
N GLN A 103 -3.02 4.40 4.93
CA GLN A 103 -2.95 3.44 6.03
C GLN A 103 -3.35 4.07 7.38
N PHE A 104 -4.51 3.68 7.89
CA PHE A 104 -5.03 4.08 9.20
C PHE A 104 -5.58 2.87 9.94
N GLY A 105 -5.94 3.03 11.22
CA GLY A 105 -6.56 1.98 12.02
C GLY A 105 -6.09 1.97 13.47
N HIS A 106 -4.81 2.25 13.75
CA HIS A 106 -4.28 2.16 15.11
C HIS A 106 -4.93 3.11 16.11
N ASN A 107 -5.32 4.31 15.63
CA ASN A 107 -6.00 5.30 16.44
C ASN A 107 -7.51 5.26 16.23
N ASP A 108 -7.98 4.91 15.04
CA ASP A 108 -9.41 4.78 14.74
C ASP A 108 -10.08 3.69 15.60
N GLN A 109 -9.35 2.61 15.90
CA GLN A 109 -9.77 1.51 16.78
C GLN A 109 -10.12 1.98 18.20
N LYS A 110 -9.51 3.07 18.68
CA LYS A 110 -9.52 3.44 20.09
C LYS A 110 -10.92 3.90 20.51
N PRO A 111 -11.55 3.29 21.53
CA PRO A 111 -12.91 3.65 21.94
C PRO A 111 -13.09 5.15 22.25
N GLU A 112 -12.08 5.78 22.84
CA GLU A 112 -12.08 7.21 23.17
C GLU A 112 -12.12 8.14 21.94
N LYS A 113 -11.85 7.62 20.74
CA LYS A 113 -12.00 8.37 19.49
C LYS A 113 -13.42 8.35 18.94
N GLY A 114 -14.28 7.44 19.41
CA GLY A 114 -15.69 7.38 19.01
C GLY A 114 -15.93 7.07 17.53
N ILE A 115 -14.98 6.43 16.84
CA ILE A 115 -15.09 6.09 15.42
C ILE A 115 -15.59 4.65 15.30
N SER A 116 -16.80 4.46 14.75
CA SER A 116 -17.31 3.11 14.47
C SER A 116 -16.57 2.46 13.29
N LEU A 117 -16.61 1.13 13.22
CA LEU A 117 -16.02 0.38 12.11
C LEU A 117 -16.63 0.75 10.74
N ASP A 118 -17.93 1.04 10.69
CA ASP A 118 -18.61 1.47 9.46
C ASP A 118 -18.18 2.90 9.06
N GLN A 119 -18.00 3.80 10.04
CA GLN A 119 -17.46 5.13 9.79
C GLN A 119 -16.02 5.05 9.28
N TYR A 120 -15.18 4.22 9.91
CA TYR A 120 -13.80 4.00 9.48
C TYR A 120 -13.71 3.46 8.05
N GLN A 121 -14.52 2.45 7.70
CA GLN A 121 -14.62 1.92 6.34
C GLN A 121 -15.05 3.01 5.35
N THR A 122 -16.08 3.78 5.70
CA THR A 122 -16.60 4.88 4.86
C THR A 122 -15.55 5.95 4.64
N ASN A 123 -14.80 6.33 5.69
CA ASN A 123 -13.72 7.31 5.60
C ASN A 123 -12.64 6.86 4.63
N LEU A 124 -12.13 5.63 4.78
CA LEU A 124 -11.11 5.08 3.86
C LEU A 124 -11.59 5.05 2.42
N GLY A 125 -12.85 4.66 2.19
CA GLY A 125 -13.46 4.68 0.87
C GLY A 125 -13.53 6.09 0.27
N ASN A 126 -13.89 7.10 1.07
CA ASN A 126 -13.95 8.49 0.62
C ASN A 126 -12.55 9.03 0.29
N LEU A 127 -11.55 8.78 1.13
CA LEU A 127 -10.15 9.16 0.87
C LEU A 127 -9.67 8.57 -0.47
N ALA A 128 -9.94 7.28 -0.72
CA ALA A 128 -9.59 6.64 -1.99
C ALA A 128 -10.31 7.29 -3.19
N LYS A 129 -11.61 7.55 -3.08
CA LYS A 129 -12.39 8.21 -4.15
C LYS A 129 -11.86 9.60 -4.46
N GLU A 130 -11.47 10.37 -3.46
CA GLU A 130 -10.88 11.70 -3.65
C GLU A 130 -9.56 11.66 -4.42
N ILE A 131 -8.69 10.69 -4.17
CA ILE A 131 -7.45 10.51 -4.95
C ILE A 131 -7.74 10.12 -6.40
N LYS A 132 -8.71 9.22 -6.62
CA LYS A 132 -9.14 8.86 -7.98
C LYS A 132 -9.68 10.07 -8.74
N ALA A 133 -10.47 10.91 -8.08
CA ALA A 133 -11.01 12.14 -8.67
C ALA A 133 -9.92 13.14 -9.08
N LEU A 134 -8.75 13.09 -8.45
CA LEU A 134 -7.58 13.89 -8.81
C LEU A 134 -6.70 13.26 -9.91
N GLY A 135 -7.10 12.12 -10.48
CA GLY A 135 -6.35 11.44 -11.54
C GLY A 135 -5.17 10.60 -11.04
N ALA A 136 -5.09 10.31 -9.74
CA ALA A 136 -4.05 9.48 -9.14
C ALA A 136 -4.57 8.10 -8.71
N THR A 137 -3.65 7.19 -8.40
CA THR A 137 -3.97 5.82 -7.98
C THR A 137 -3.90 5.68 -6.46
N PRO A 138 -5.04 5.56 -5.74
CA PRO A 138 -4.98 5.19 -4.32
C PRO A 138 -4.62 3.72 -4.15
N ILE A 139 -3.88 3.42 -3.09
CA ILE A 139 -3.59 2.08 -2.60
C ILE A 139 -3.99 2.04 -1.13
N LEU A 140 -5.02 1.25 -0.77
CA LEU A 140 -5.34 1.04 0.64
C LEU A 140 -4.37 0.03 1.25
N VAL A 141 -3.81 0.34 2.41
CA VAL A 141 -2.87 -0.53 3.12
C VAL A 141 -3.51 -0.90 4.44
N THR A 142 -3.70 -2.20 4.70
CA THR A 142 -4.23 -2.66 5.99
C THR A 142 -3.25 -2.28 7.12
N PRO A 143 -3.72 -1.96 8.34
CA PRO A 143 -2.84 -1.41 9.38
C PRO A 143 -1.75 -2.42 9.77
N LEU A 144 -0.51 -1.94 9.90
CA LEU A 144 0.64 -2.75 10.35
C LEU A 144 0.29 -3.55 11.63
N THR A 145 0.75 -4.80 11.73
CA THR A 145 0.57 -5.57 12.97
C THR A 145 1.34 -4.93 14.14
N ARG A 146 0.77 -4.99 15.35
CA ARG A 146 1.54 -4.73 16.57
C ARG A 146 2.37 -5.95 16.90
N ARG A 147 3.57 -5.74 17.41
CA ARG A 147 4.51 -6.80 17.78
C ARG A 147 4.23 -7.29 19.21
N SER A 148 2.96 -7.44 19.58
CA SER A 148 2.54 -7.90 20.91
C SER A 148 2.26 -9.39 20.88
N PHE A 149 2.85 -10.13 21.81
CA PHE A 149 2.67 -11.57 21.94
C PHE A 149 1.85 -11.91 23.18
N SER A 150 1.08 -13.00 23.09
CA SER A 150 0.42 -13.65 24.21
C SER A 150 0.64 -15.14 24.07
N ASN A 151 1.26 -15.78 25.07
CA ASN A 151 1.59 -17.19 25.05
C ASN A 151 2.34 -17.64 23.77
N GLY A 152 3.30 -16.84 23.31
CA GLY A 152 4.09 -17.12 22.11
C GLY A 152 3.38 -16.86 20.77
N VAL A 153 2.14 -16.38 20.79
CA VAL A 153 1.35 -16.08 19.59
C VAL A 153 1.16 -14.58 19.42
N VAL A 154 1.35 -14.08 18.20
CA VAL A 154 1.11 -12.66 17.89
C VAL A 154 -0.36 -12.33 18.03
N THR A 155 -0.65 -11.29 18.82
CA THR A 155 -2.01 -10.81 19.05
C THR A 155 -2.57 -10.16 17.80
N ASN A 156 -3.77 -10.57 17.38
CA ASN A 156 -4.44 -10.00 16.20
C ASN A 156 -5.44 -8.89 16.58
N ASN A 157 -4.96 -7.83 17.22
CA ASN A 157 -5.84 -6.77 17.74
C ASN A 157 -6.23 -5.70 16.71
N LEU A 158 -5.96 -5.91 15.42
CA LEU A 158 -6.37 -5.00 14.33
C LEU A 158 -7.15 -5.76 13.24
N SER A 159 -7.73 -6.92 13.58
CA SER A 159 -8.45 -7.78 12.62
C SER A 159 -9.65 -7.05 12.01
N ASN A 160 -10.40 -6.32 12.82
CA ASN A 160 -11.58 -5.58 12.38
C ASN A 160 -11.18 -4.45 11.43
N GLU A 161 -10.15 -3.68 11.77
CA GLU A 161 -9.65 -2.58 10.94
C GLU A 161 -9.06 -3.11 9.63
N ARG A 162 -8.37 -4.26 9.65
CA ARG A 162 -7.92 -4.97 8.44
C ARG A 162 -9.11 -5.32 7.55
N GLU A 163 -10.13 -5.98 8.09
CA GLU A 163 -11.33 -6.38 7.34
C GLU A 163 -12.06 -5.17 6.75
N ARG A 164 -12.22 -4.10 7.52
CA ARG A 164 -12.86 -2.86 7.07
C ARG A 164 -12.03 -2.11 6.02
N THR A 165 -10.70 -2.17 6.09
CA THR A 165 -9.85 -1.64 5.01
C THR A 165 -10.06 -2.39 3.71
N ILE A 166 -10.10 -3.74 3.76
CA ILE A 166 -10.34 -4.58 2.58
C ILE A 166 -11.76 -4.34 2.04
N ALA A 167 -12.77 -4.23 2.91
CA ALA A 167 -14.13 -3.92 2.51
C ALA A 167 -14.24 -2.54 1.83
N ALA A 168 -13.56 -1.51 2.34
CA ALA A 168 -13.48 -0.19 1.70
C ALA A 168 -12.81 -0.27 0.32
N ALA A 169 -11.75 -1.07 0.18
CA ALA A 169 -11.07 -1.28 -1.08
C ALA A 169 -12.01 -1.92 -2.11
N THR A 170 -12.70 -3.00 -1.73
CA THR A 170 -13.69 -3.70 -2.56
C THR A 170 -14.84 -2.78 -2.97
N ALA A 171 -15.44 -2.05 -2.01
CA ALA A 171 -16.56 -1.16 -2.25
C ALA A 171 -16.23 0.01 -3.21
N THR A 172 -14.96 0.37 -3.34
CA THR A 172 -14.50 1.46 -4.19
C THR A 172 -13.75 1.00 -5.44
N GLY A 173 -13.58 -0.31 -5.65
CA GLY A 173 -12.72 -0.85 -6.71
C GLY A 173 -11.28 -0.33 -6.61
N THR A 174 -10.76 -0.19 -5.39
CA THR A 174 -9.41 0.31 -5.11
C THR A 174 -8.48 -0.86 -4.85
N THR A 175 -7.25 -0.79 -5.37
CA THR A 175 -6.22 -1.79 -5.04
C THR A 175 -5.90 -1.70 -3.54
N TYR A 176 -5.79 -2.85 -2.88
CA TYR A 176 -5.24 -2.92 -1.53
C TYR A 176 -4.03 -3.85 -1.46
N ILE A 177 -3.19 -3.60 -0.46
CA ILE A 177 -2.15 -4.51 0.00
C ILE A 177 -2.41 -4.88 1.46
N ASP A 178 -2.26 -6.17 1.78
CA ASP A 178 -2.57 -6.68 3.10
C ASP A 178 -1.34 -6.74 4.00
N LEU A 179 -0.88 -5.57 4.43
CA LEU A 179 0.27 -5.44 5.33
C LEU A 179 -0.01 -6.12 6.68
N ASN A 180 -1.22 -6.01 7.23
CA ASN A 180 -1.58 -6.61 8.52
C ASN A 180 -1.33 -8.13 8.55
N LEU A 181 -1.90 -8.88 7.60
CA LEU A 181 -1.72 -10.33 7.53
C LEU A 181 -0.25 -10.71 7.37
N ASN A 182 0.43 -10.09 6.41
CA ASN A 182 1.80 -10.47 6.06
C ASN A 182 2.81 -10.05 7.14
N SER A 183 2.63 -8.88 7.75
CA SER A 183 3.44 -8.45 8.89
C SER A 183 3.20 -9.34 10.11
N ARG A 184 1.96 -9.78 10.38
CA ARG A 184 1.68 -10.71 11.48
C ARG A 184 2.35 -12.07 11.25
N LYS A 185 2.25 -12.62 10.04
CA LYS A 185 2.95 -13.86 9.66
C LYS A 185 4.46 -13.74 9.86
N PHE A 186 5.04 -12.64 9.36
CA PHE A 186 6.46 -12.35 9.53
C PHE A 186 6.86 -12.28 11.01
N VAL A 187 6.16 -11.46 11.80
CA VAL A 187 6.41 -11.26 13.24
C VAL A 187 6.30 -12.58 14.00
N GLN A 188 5.30 -13.41 13.69
CA GLN A 188 5.14 -14.72 14.32
C GLN A 188 6.33 -15.64 14.02
N ALA A 189 6.80 -15.67 12.78
CA ALA A 189 7.86 -16.58 12.35
C ALA A 189 9.23 -16.19 12.92
N ILE A 190 9.53 -14.90 13.03
CA ILE A 190 10.81 -14.43 13.61
C ILE A 190 10.82 -14.52 15.15
N GLY A 191 9.66 -14.66 15.78
CA GLY A 191 9.51 -14.75 17.23
C GLY A 191 9.64 -13.41 17.96
N GLU A 192 9.19 -13.40 19.21
CA GLU A 192 9.04 -12.19 20.04
C GLU A 192 10.34 -11.40 20.20
N THR A 193 11.45 -12.06 20.55
CA THR A 193 12.74 -11.39 20.77
C THR A 193 13.21 -10.65 19.51
N LYS A 194 13.16 -11.29 18.34
CA LYS A 194 13.57 -10.63 17.09
C LYS A 194 12.56 -9.57 16.67
N ALA A 195 11.27 -9.81 16.85
CA ALA A 195 10.25 -8.80 16.57
C ALA A 195 10.44 -7.53 17.40
N HIS A 196 10.70 -7.66 18.71
CA HIS A 196 10.96 -6.53 19.59
C HIS A 196 12.25 -5.77 19.25
N SER A 197 13.22 -6.39 18.57
CA SER A 197 14.39 -5.65 18.04
C SER A 197 14.03 -4.58 17.00
N TYR A 198 12.80 -4.62 16.44
CA TYR A 198 12.28 -3.58 15.54
C TYR A 198 11.48 -2.50 16.25
N ASN A 199 11.27 -2.58 17.56
CA ASN A 199 10.56 -1.56 18.33
C ASN A 199 11.38 -0.26 18.37
N LEU A 200 10.67 0.87 18.31
CA LEU A 200 11.29 2.20 18.45
C LEU A 200 12.01 2.35 19.81
N LYS A 201 11.40 1.81 20.86
CA LYS A 201 11.95 1.71 22.21
C LYS A 201 11.36 0.49 22.92
N ASP A 202 11.98 0.10 24.02
CA ASP A 202 11.47 -1.01 24.82
C ASP A 202 10.03 -0.76 25.29
N GLY A 203 9.20 -1.80 25.26
CA GLY A 203 7.76 -1.72 25.52
C GLY A 203 6.89 -1.07 24.42
N ASP A 204 7.46 -0.46 23.39
CA ASP A 204 6.70 0.11 22.27
C ASP A 204 6.49 -0.89 21.13
N ASN A 205 5.45 -1.72 21.26
CA ASN A 205 5.11 -2.73 20.27
C ASN A 205 4.34 -2.18 19.04
N THR A 206 4.19 -0.85 18.93
CA THR A 206 3.52 -0.21 17.80
C THR A 206 4.53 0.43 16.85
N HIS A 207 5.38 1.31 17.34
CA HIS A 207 6.28 2.10 16.50
C HIS A 207 7.58 1.36 16.19
N LEU A 208 8.03 1.51 14.95
CA LEU A 208 9.23 0.89 14.41
C LEU A 208 10.45 1.78 14.63
N ASN A 209 11.61 1.19 14.95
CA ASN A 209 12.90 1.87 14.80
C ASN A 209 13.34 1.95 13.33
N ALA A 210 14.55 2.43 13.07
CA ALA A 210 15.09 2.58 11.72
C ALA A 210 15.20 1.24 10.95
N GLU A 211 15.65 0.17 11.60
CA GLU A 211 15.72 -1.16 10.98
C GLU A 211 14.33 -1.70 10.68
N GLY A 212 13.40 -1.61 11.63
CA GLY A 212 12.01 -1.97 11.44
C GLY A 212 11.38 -1.19 10.27
N SER A 213 11.65 0.11 10.18
CA SER A 213 11.19 0.94 9.06
C SER A 213 11.65 0.36 7.72
N LYS A 214 12.93 -0.02 7.59
CA LYS A 214 13.47 -0.66 6.38
C LYS A 214 12.81 -2.00 6.09
N VAL A 215 12.69 -2.89 7.08
CA VAL A 215 12.14 -4.25 6.91
C VAL A 215 10.66 -4.20 6.53
N PHE A 216 9.83 -3.49 7.28
CA PHE A 216 8.40 -3.39 6.97
C PHE A 216 8.15 -2.50 5.75
N GLY A 217 9.00 -1.51 5.48
CA GLY A 217 9.00 -0.75 4.23
C GLY A 217 9.28 -1.61 3.01
N ARG A 218 10.21 -2.57 3.12
CA ARG A 218 10.47 -3.57 2.08
C ARG A 218 9.26 -4.48 1.88
N LEU A 219 8.64 -4.95 2.96
CA LEU A 219 7.42 -5.75 2.87
C LEU A 219 6.29 -5.01 2.13
N VAL A 220 6.10 -3.71 2.42
CA VAL A 220 5.13 -2.88 1.68
C VAL A 220 5.48 -2.78 0.19
N ALA A 221 6.75 -2.58 -0.15
CA ALA A 221 7.21 -2.55 -1.53
C ALA A 221 6.92 -3.88 -2.24
N ASP A 222 7.28 -5.01 -1.64
CA ASP A 222 7.06 -6.33 -2.23
C ASP A 222 5.57 -6.63 -2.46
N LEU A 223 4.71 -6.29 -1.47
CA LEU A 223 3.26 -6.43 -1.61
C LEU A 223 2.69 -5.56 -2.72
N LEU A 224 3.20 -4.33 -2.87
CA LEU A 224 2.82 -3.45 -3.97
C LEU A 224 3.24 -4.04 -5.32
N LEU A 225 4.48 -4.52 -5.43
CA LEU A 225 5.03 -5.08 -6.66
C LEU A 225 4.32 -6.37 -7.09
N GLN A 226 3.78 -7.15 -6.16
CA GLN A 226 2.89 -8.28 -6.48
C GLN A 226 1.57 -7.83 -7.13
N LYS A 227 1.07 -6.63 -6.84
CA LYS A 227 -0.16 -6.06 -7.44
C LYS A 227 0.13 -5.24 -8.70
N LYS A 228 1.32 -4.67 -8.82
CA LYS A 228 1.72 -3.68 -9.83
C LYS A 228 3.15 -3.99 -10.31
N THR A 229 3.32 -5.07 -11.06
CA THR A 229 4.64 -5.56 -11.51
C THR A 229 5.38 -4.56 -12.40
N ASN A 230 4.65 -3.69 -13.10
CA ASN A 230 5.21 -2.60 -13.90
C ASN A 230 5.99 -1.56 -13.06
N LEU A 231 5.82 -1.56 -11.73
CA LEU A 231 6.57 -0.66 -10.86
C LEU A 231 7.98 -1.16 -10.52
N ALA A 232 8.31 -2.44 -10.80
CA ALA A 232 9.54 -3.07 -10.32
C ALA A 232 10.83 -2.36 -10.77
N GLU A 233 10.85 -1.76 -11.96
CA GLU A 233 12.00 -1.03 -12.50
C GLU A 233 12.36 0.23 -11.65
N TRP A 234 11.38 0.79 -10.95
CA TRP A 234 11.50 2.01 -10.14
C TRP A 234 11.96 1.74 -8.69
N PHE A 235 12.22 0.49 -8.34
CA PHE A 235 12.69 0.10 -7.00
C PHE A 235 14.08 -0.53 -7.05
N ASN A 236 14.92 -0.22 -6.07
CA ASN A 236 16.12 -0.96 -5.75
C ASN A 236 15.74 -2.36 -5.30
N ALA A 237 16.28 -3.35 -6.00
CA ALA A 237 16.17 -4.73 -5.55
C ALA A 237 16.95 -4.89 -4.25
N ASP A 238 16.33 -5.51 -3.26
CA ASP A 238 16.97 -5.99 -2.03
C ASP A 238 16.51 -7.45 -1.89
N LYS A 239 17.03 -8.28 -2.80
CA LYS A 239 16.57 -9.66 -2.94
C LYS A 239 16.83 -10.45 -1.65
N ALA A 240 17.96 -10.20 -0.98
CA ALA A 240 18.29 -10.85 0.28
C ALA A 240 17.24 -10.55 1.35
N LEU A 241 16.87 -9.28 1.54
CA LEU A 241 15.83 -8.92 2.49
C LEU A 241 14.44 -9.44 2.10
N SER A 242 14.07 -9.38 0.82
CA SER A 242 12.83 -9.99 0.34
C SER A 242 12.79 -11.49 0.61
N ASP A 243 13.85 -12.22 0.27
CA ASP A 243 13.93 -13.67 0.47
C ASP A 243 13.80 -14.02 1.97
N GLU A 244 14.45 -13.25 2.85
CA GLU A 244 14.33 -13.41 4.30
C GLU A 244 12.88 -13.22 4.78
N ILE A 245 12.25 -12.11 4.39
CA ILE A 245 10.87 -11.78 4.77
C ILE A 245 9.90 -12.85 4.27
N TRP A 246 9.97 -13.22 2.98
CA TRP A 246 9.02 -14.17 2.39
C TRP A 246 9.27 -15.60 2.85
N LYS A 247 10.51 -16.00 3.13
CA LYS A 247 10.80 -17.29 3.77
C LYS A 247 10.10 -17.39 5.12
N ALA A 248 10.22 -16.35 5.96
CA ALA A 248 9.56 -16.29 7.26
C ALA A 248 8.03 -16.28 7.15
N ILE A 249 7.46 -15.45 6.27
CA ILE A 249 6.00 -15.39 6.04
C ILE A 249 5.46 -16.75 5.60
N ASN A 250 6.13 -17.43 4.67
CA ASN A 250 5.68 -18.71 4.11
C ASN A 250 5.82 -19.88 5.09
N SER A 251 6.72 -19.79 6.08
CA SER A 251 6.80 -20.77 7.16
C SER A 251 5.77 -20.57 8.27
N SER A 252 5.09 -19.42 8.29
CA SER A 252 4.20 -19.01 9.36
C SER A 252 2.81 -19.63 9.23
N THR A 253 2.24 -20.12 10.33
CA THR A 253 0.94 -20.79 10.37
C THR A 253 -0.21 -19.91 10.84
N VAL A 254 0.04 -18.62 11.11
CA VAL A 254 -0.94 -17.66 11.68
C VAL A 254 -1.68 -16.80 10.67
#